data_AF-A0A2H1EHP6-F1
#
_entry.id   AF-A0A2H1EHP6-F1
#
_cell.length_a   1.000
_cell.length_b   1.000
_cell.length_c   1.000
_cell.angle_alpha   90.00
_cell.angle_beta   90.00
_cell.angle_gamma   90.00
#
_symmetry.space_group_name_H-M   'P 1'
#
loop_
_entity.id
_entity.type
_entity.pdbx_description
1 polymer ?
#
loop_
_entity_poly.entity_id
_entity_poly.type
_entity_poly.pdbx_seq_one_letter_code
_entity_poly.pdbx_strand_id
1 'polypeptide(L)'
;MTILQPRYLNLLIIVASSMAIISLIAPIGSANAIPTHNMSHKSFLHNGNVPHGSSLVLDINYKVTNDEDSGFLGYWALDDYVKHIKIWKVPDGSFYALVQYDGRFHTFAGVPSPQNGVPEPKTATGEFSGGYVATFTGTFSPALATRGDMGKFDFGGSKADILLGTYGNGQAGSITPFSYLDHYFTGIGSFNEDPWGWTYHYKNQSWSNLSTGSSGDIVT
;
A
#
# COMPACT_ATOMS: atom_id res chain seq x y z
N MET A 1 7.52 -10.42 -21.36
CA MET A 1 8.29 -10.68 -20.13
C MET A 1 7.65 -9.84 -19.06
N THR A 2 6.65 -10.41 -18.39
CA THR A 2 5.78 -9.73 -17.43
C THR A 2 6.56 -9.55 -16.14
N ILE A 3 7.01 -8.32 -15.87
CA ILE A 3 7.54 -7.99 -14.55
C ILE A 3 6.32 -7.83 -13.64
N LEU A 4 5.83 -8.96 -13.12
CA LEU A 4 5.05 -8.96 -11.89
C LEU A 4 5.90 -8.19 -10.88
N GLN A 5 5.39 -7.07 -10.35
CA GLN A 5 6.03 -6.33 -9.26
C GLN A 5 6.40 -7.34 -8.16
N PRO A 6 7.69 -7.65 -7.95
CA PRO A 6 8.08 -8.59 -6.93
C PRO A 6 8.04 -7.84 -5.61
N ARG A 7 6.92 -7.93 -4.88
CA ARG A 7 6.91 -7.55 -3.47
C ARG A 7 7.54 -8.70 -2.70
N TYR A 8 8.84 -8.52 -2.46
CA TYR A 8 9.72 -9.45 -1.74
C TYR A 8 9.13 -9.82 -0.37
N LEU A 9 8.83 -11.11 -0.24
CA LEU A 9 8.56 -11.81 1.01
C LEU A 9 9.87 -11.90 1.82
N ASN A 10 10.11 -10.98 2.76
CA ASN A 10 11.15 -11.16 3.76
C ASN A 10 10.54 -11.79 5.03
N LEU A 11 10.69 -13.12 5.08
CA LEU A 11 10.46 -13.97 6.23
C LEU A 11 11.48 -13.64 7.34
N LEU A 12 11.04 -13.06 8.47
CA LEU A 12 11.87 -12.98 9.67
C LEU A 12 11.41 -14.05 10.68
N ILE A 13 12.21 -15.12 10.80
CA ILE A 13 12.08 -16.14 11.84
C ILE A 13 12.60 -15.54 13.15
N ILE A 14 11.75 -15.42 14.18
CA ILE A 14 12.19 -15.14 15.54
C ILE A 14 12.17 -16.44 16.35
N VAL A 15 13.36 -16.86 16.78
CA VAL A 15 13.59 -17.96 17.71
C VAL A 15 13.20 -17.50 19.12
N ALA A 16 12.34 -18.27 19.80
CA ALA A 16 11.96 -18.07 21.19
C ALA A 16 12.81 -18.93 22.15
N SER A 17 12.98 -18.42 23.38
CA SER A 17 13.35 -19.05 24.68
C SER A 17 14.53 -18.31 25.33
N SER A 18 14.54 -17.87 26.60
CA SER A 18 13.98 -18.48 27.81
C SER A 18 13.72 -17.46 28.94
N MET A 19 12.88 -17.88 29.89
CA MET A 19 12.42 -17.18 31.09
C MET A 19 13.51 -16.74 32.09
N ALA A 20 13.22 -15.64 32.81
CA ALA A 20 13.52 -15.51 34.23
C ALA A 20 12.39 -14.75 34.95
N ILE A 21 11.90 -15.32 36.06
CA ILE A 21 10.84 -14.80 36.93
C ILE A 21 11.47 -13.93 38.03
N ILE A 22 10.98 -12.70 38.24
CA ILE A 22 11.12 -11.97 39.52
C ILE A 22 9.80 -11.20 39.81
N SER A 23 9.33 -11.35 41.05
CA SER A 23 8.03 -10.92 41.59
C SER A 23 7.86 -9.41 41.86
N LEU A 24 6.58 -9.00 41.77
CA LEU A 24 5.82 -7.93 42.44
C LEU A 24 6.52 -6.62 42.86
N ILE A 25 5.96 -5.50 42.37
CA ILE A 25 5.27 -4.44 43.14
C ILE A 25 4.43 -3.64 42.12
N ALA A 26 3.14 -3.44 42.41
CA ALA A 26 2.28 -2.57 41.63
C ALA A 26 2.36 -1.13 42.16
N PRO A 27 2.66 -0.14 41.30
CA PRO A 27 2.16 1.21 41.46
C PRO A 27 1.00 1.45 40.49
N ILE A 28 -0.03 2.08 41.04
CA ILE A 28 -1.21 2.62 40.38
C ILE A 28 -0.82 3.23 39.04
N GLY A 29 -1.33 2.63 37.96
CA GLY A 29 -1.03 3.05 36.60
C GLY A 29 -1.50 4.48 36.37
N SER A 30 -0.55 5.41 36.30
CA SER A 30 -0.74 6.57 35.44
C SER A 30 -0.97 6.00 34.04
N ALA A 31 -2.20 6.12 33.53
CA ALA A 31 -2.47 5.92 32.12
C ALA A 31 -1.65 6.95 31.36
N ASN A 32 -0.41 6.58 31.03
CA ASN A 32 0.31 7.21 29.95
C ASN A 32 -0.54 6.89 28.73
N ALA A 33 -1.36 7.86 28.31
CA ALA A 33 -1.90 7.85 26.97
C ALA A 33 -0.72 7.54 26.06
N ILE A 34 -0.75 6.36 25.44
CA ILE A 34 0.14 6.05 24.33
C ILE A 34 -0.03 7.26 23.41
N PRO A 35 1.03 8.00 23.09
CA PRO A 35 0.93 9.07 22.11
C PRO A 35 0.33 8.41 20.89
N THR A 36 -0.95 8.68 20.60
CA THR A 36 -1.53 8.38 19.32
C THR A 36 -0.70 9.23 18.38
N HIS A 37 0.33 8.61 17.80
CA HIS A 37 1.18 9.27 16.83
C HIS A 37 0.26 9.44 15.62
N ASN A 38 -0.52 10.51 15.67
CA ASN A 38 -1.24 11.07 14.55
C ASN A 38 -0.17 11.64 13.63
N MET A 39 0.71 10.78 13.09
CA MET A 39 1.34 11.07 11.83
C MET A 39 0.17 11.23 10.88
N SER A 40 -0.13 12.48 10.53
CA SER A 40 -1.15 12.81 9.55
C SER A 40 -0.99 11.84 8.37
N HIS A 41 -2.05 11.11 8.03
CA HIS A 41 -2.06 9.92 7.17
C HIS A 41 -1.54 10.15 5.72
N LYS A 42 -1.04 11.35 5.41
CA LYS A 42 -0.40 11.75 4.16
C LYS A 42 0.75 12.72 4.37
N SER A 43 1.26 12.88 5.60
CA SER A 43 2.27 13.90 5.91
C SER A 43 3.57 13.69 5.14
N PHE A 44 3.85 12.48 4.67
CA PHE A 44 4.98 12.18 3.79
C PHE A 44 4.66 12.37 2.29
N LEU A 45 3.39 12.41 1.91
CA LEU A 45 2.92 12.55 0.54
C LEU A 45 2.76 14.03 0.16
N HIS A 46 3.87 14.76 0.21
CA HIS A 46 3.91 16.13 -0.27
C HIS A 46 5.10 16.36 -1.22
N ASN A 47 4.89 17.23 -2.20
CA ASN A 47 5.92 17.63 -3.17
C ASN A 47 7.16 18.29 -2.53
N GLY A 48 7.12 18.66 -1.24
CA GLY A 48 8.22 19.33 -0.53
C GLY A 48 9.53 18.55 -0.49
N ASN A 49 9.51 17.24 -0.77
CA ASN A 49 10.70 16.38 -0.75
C ASN A 49 11.30 16.13 -2.15
N VAL A 50 10.77 16.76 -3.20
CA VAL A 50 11.34 16.64 -4.56
C VAL A 50 12.73 17.28 -4.58
N PRO A 51 13.79 16.58 -5.06
CA PRO A 51 15.14 17.13 -5.09
C PRO A 51 15.23 18.45 -5.87
N HIS A 52 16.04 19.38 -5.39
CA HIS A 52 16.21 20.69 -6.02
C HIS A 52 16.73 20.56 -7.46
N GLY A 53 16.22 21.39 -8.36
CA GLY A 53 16.58 21.37 -9.78
C GLY A 53 15.93 20.25 -10.60
N SER A 54 15.06 19.43 -9.99
CA SER A 54 14.33 18.40 -10.72
C SER A 54 13.29 18.98 -11.67
N SER A 55 13.00 18.28 -12.77
CA SER A 55 12.01 18.68 -13.78
C SER A 55 10.87 17.69 -13.86
N LEU A 56 9.62 18.17 -13.83
CA LEU A 56 8.43 17.31 -13.90
C LEU A 56 8.32 16.66 -15.28
N VAL A 57 8.35 15.33 -15.35
CA VAL A 57 8.31 14.56 -16.61
C VAL A 57 7.01 13.77 -16.78
N LEU A 58 6.34 13.39 -15.70
CA LEU A 58 5.03 12.71 -15.72
C LEU A 58 4.08 13.36 -14.69
N ASP A 59 2.82 13.61 -15.06
CA ASP A 59 1.74 14.06 -14.15
C ASP A 59 0.40 13.54 -14.65
N ILE A 60 0.09 12.31 -14.26
CA ILE A 60 -1.10 11.58 -14.72
C ILE A 60 -1.98 11.17 -13.55
N ASN A 61 -3.24 10.91 -13.84
CA ASN A 61 -4.14 10.22 -12.94
C ASN A 61 -4.98 9.19 -13.68
N TYR A 62 -5.47 8.19 -12.97
CA TYR A 62 -6.43 7.22 -13.50
C TYR A 62 -7.23 6.57 -12.40
N LYS A 63 -8.37 6.00 -12.78
CA LYS A 63 -9.20 5.17 -11.92
C LYS A 63 -8.77 3.72 -12.02
N VAL A 64 -8.73 3.04 -10.89
CA VAL A 64 -8.57 1.59 -10.79
C VAL A 64 -9.85 1.03 -10.15
N THR A 65 -10.28 -0.13 -10.63
CA THR A 65 -11.31 -0.93 -9.97
C THR A 65 -10.89 -2.38 -9.84
N ASN A 66 -11.47 -3.07 -8.86
CA ASN A 66 -11.20 -4.48 -8.57
C ASN A 66 -9.71 -4.78 -8.36
N ASP A 67 -9.00 -3.92 -7.64
CA ASP A 67 -7.63 -4.21 -7.20
C ASP A 67 -7.67 -5.06 -5.93
N GLU A 68 -7.02 -6.21 -5.93
CA GLU A 68 -6.98 -7.08 -4.74
C GLU A 68 -5.93 -6.59 -3.76
N ASP A 69 -6.39 -6.08 -2.61
CA ASP A 69 -5.52 -5.48 -1.62
C ASP A 69 -4.95 -6.50 -0.64
N SER A 70 -3.65 -6.41 -0.40
CA SER A 70 -2.87 -7.38 0.35
C SER A 70 -2.92 -7.11 1.85
N GLY A 71 -3.29 -8.13 2.63
CA GLY A 71 -3.05 -8.22 4.07
C GLY A 71 -1.86 -9.13 4.38
N PHE A 72 -1.60 -9.37 5.66
CA PHE A 72 -0.50 -10.22 6.09
C PHE A 72 -0.70 -11.71 5.78
N LEU A 73 -1.94 -12.16 5.58
CA LEU A 73 -2.26 -13.57 5.34
C LEU A 73 -2.67 -13.87 3.89
N GLY A 74 -3.25 -12.89 3.22
CA GLY A 74 -3.88 -13.03 1.91
C GLY A 74 -4.44 -11.70 1.44
N TYR A 75 -5.04 -11.69 0.26
CA TYR A 75 -5.88 -10.57 -0.15
C TYR A 75 -7.13 -10.52 0.72
N TRP A 76 -7.48 -9.32 1.20
CA TRP A 76 -8.55 -9.13 2.18
C TRP A 76 -9.68 -8.22 1.69
N ALA A 77 -9.46 -7.44 0.62
CA ALA A 77 -10.44 -6.52 0.06
C ALA A 77 -10.26 -6.32 -1.46
N LEU A 78 -11.32 -5.81 -2.11
CA LEU A 78 -11.25 -5.19 -3.43
C LEU A 78 -11.25 -3.67 -3.29
N ASP A 79 -10.29 -3.03 -3.93
CA ASP A 79 -10.13 -1.58 -3.91
C ASP A 79 -10.54 -0.94 -5.23
N ASP A 80 -11.27 0.16 -5.10
CA ASP A 80 -11.60 1.10 -6.17
C ASP A 80 -11.04 2.47 -5.80
N TYR A 81 -10.14 3.01 -6.62
CA TYR A 81 -9.43 4.25 -6.27
C TYR A 81 -9.07 5.12 -7.47
N VAL A 82 -8.78 6.38 -7.19
CA VAL A 82 -8.03 7.26 -8.08
C VAL A 82 -6.58 7.22 -7.68
N LYS A 83 -5.71 6.98 -8.65
CA LYS A 83 -4.25 7.02 -8.49
C LYS A 83 -3.71 8.25 -9.18
N HIS A 84 -2.99 9.09 -8.45
CA HIS A 84 -2.26 10.24 -8.97
C HIS A 84 -0.77 9.94 -8.97
N ILE A 85 -0.10 10.21 -10.09
CA ILE A 85 1.33 9.91 -10.27
C ILE A 85 2.01 11.16 -10.80
N LYS A 86 2.99 11.64 -10.05
CA LYS A 86 3.93 12.65 -10.48
C LYS A 86 5.34 12.10 -10.47
N ILE A 87 6.09 12.34 -11.54
CA ILE A 87 7.50 11.93 -11.62
C ILE A 87 8.33 13.10 -12.08
N TRP A 88 9.43 13.33 -11.38
CA TRP A 88 10.43 14.31 -11.73
C TRP A 88 11.73 13.61 -12.11
N LYS A 89 12.39 14.13 -13.16
CA LYS A 89 13.77 13.78 -13.48
C LYS A 89 14.71 14.64 -12.64
N VAL A 90 15.54 14.00 -11.84
CA VAL A 90 16.52 14.61 -10.94
C VAL A 90 17.79 14.99 -11.75
N PRO A 91 18.54 16.03 -11.36
CA PRO A 91 19.74 16.45 -12.10
C PRO A 91 20.82 15.38 -12.27
N ASP A 92 20.89 14.41 -11.36
CA ASP A 92 21.82 13.27 -11.44
C ASP A 92 21.37 12.17 -12.44
N GLY A 93 20.22 12.36 -13.09
CA GLY A 93 19.65 11.43 -14.06
C GLY A 93 18.68 10.40 -13.48
N SER A 94 18.55 10.32 -12.14
CA SER A 94 17.54 9.50 -11.48
C SER A 94 16.14 10.12 -11.59
N PHE A 95 15.14 9.40 -11.08
CA PHE A 95 13.75 9.83 -11.03
C PHE A 95 13.23 9.80 -9.61
N TYR A 96 12.42 10.79 -9.28
CA TYR A 96 11.65 10.86 -8.04
C TYR A 96 10.17 10.70 -8.40
N ALA A 97 9.50 9.72 -7.83
CA ALA A 97 8.06 9.52 -7.96
C ALA A 97 7.35 9.95 -6.68
N LEU A 98 6.21 10.61 -6.83
CA LEU A 98 5.19 10.77 -5.81
C LEU A 98 3.91 10.12 -6.36
N VAL A 99 3.41 9.13 -5.63
CA VAL A 99 2.21 8.39 -6.00
C VAL A 99 1.21 8.46 -4.86
N GLN A 100 -0.03 8.82 -5.17
CA GLN A 100 -1.10 9.02 -4.20
C GLN A 100 -2.32 8.22 -4.60
N TYR A 101 -3.00 7.67 -3.61
CA TYR A 101 -4.18 6.84 -3.73
C TYR A 101 -5.29 7.42 -2.86
N ASP A 102 -6.47 7.52 -3.43
CA ASP A 102 -7.69 7.95 -2.75
C ASP A 102 -8.85 7.09 -3.25
N GLY A 103 -9.48 6.32 -2.36
CA GLY A 103 -10.42 5.32 -2.79
C GLY A 103 -11.27 4.70 -1.69
N ARG A 104 -11.90 3.59 -2.07
CA ARG A 104 -12.78 2.77 -1.25
C ARG A 104 -12.31 1.33 -1.32
N PHE A 105 -12.40 0.64 -0.21
CA PHE A 105 -12.18 -0.80 -0.15
C PHE A 105 -13.49 -1.50 0.09
N HIS A 106 -13.58 -2.76 -0.33
CA HIS A 106 -14.69 -3.65 -0.07
C HIS A 106 -14.17 -5.00 0.42
N THR A 107 -14.45 -5.33 1.67
CA THR A 107 -14.12 -6.64 2.26
C THR A 107 -15.39 -7.47 2.45
N PHE A 108 -15.23 -8.79 2.54
CA PHE A 108 -16.34 -9.74 2.56
C PHE A 108 -16.38 -10.55 3.84
N ALA A 109 -17.60 -10.91 4.28
CA ALA A 109 -17.76 -11.81 5.41
C ALA A 109 -17.00 -13.13 5.18
N GLY A 110 -16.26 -13.59 6.20
CA GLY A 110 -15.48 -14.82 6.20
C GLY A 110 -14.04 -14.68 5.69
N VAL A 111 -13.67 -13.55 5.09
CA VAL A 111 -12.28 -13.27 4.67
C VAL A 111 -11.43 -12.97 5.91
N PRO A 112 -10.17 -13.43 6.00
CA PRO A 112 -9.28 -13.06 7.10
C PRO A 112 -9.00 -11.55 7.12
N SER A 113 -9.08 -10.95 8.30
CA SER A 113 -8.79 -9.53 8.51
C SER A 113 -7.32 -9.20 8.17
N PRO A 114 -7.02 -7.98 7.68
CA PRO A 114 -5.73 -7.64 7.09
C PRO A 114 -4.54 -7.76 8.05
N GLN A 115 -4.76 -7.51 9.34
CA GLN A 115 -3.71 -7.53 10.36
C GLN A 115 -3.58 -8.90 11.03
N ASN A 116 -4.67 -9.37 11.64
CA ASN A 116 -4.63 -10.50 12.57
C ASN A 116 -5.20 -11.79 11.97
N GLY A 117 -5.79 -11.73 10.79
CA GLY A 117 -6.38 -12.89 10.13
C GLY A 117 -7.68 -13.38 10.78
N VAL A 118 -8.36 -12.54 11.56
CA VAL A 118 -9.65 -12.89 12.15
C VAL A 118 -10.70 -12.86 11.05
N PRO A 119 -11.53 -13.91 10.87
CA PRO A 119 -12.56 -13.88 9.82
C PRO A 119 -13.52 -12.70 10.01
N GLU A 120 -13.69 -11.90 8.97
CA GLU A 120 -14.55 -10.72 9.03
C GLU A 120 -16.01 -11.16 9.24
N PRO A 121 -16.71 -10.66 10.27
CA PRO A 121 -18.05 -11.12 10.63
C PRO A 121 -19.13 -10.64 9.64
N LYS A 122 -18.80 -9.67 8.79
CA LYS A 122 -19.72 -9.08 7.80
C LYS A 122 -18.95 -8.46 6.65
N THR A 123 -19.64 -8.33 5.52
CA THR A 123 -19.19 -7.51 4.40
C THR A 123 -19.21 -6.02 4.78
N ALA A 124 -18.18 -5.28 4.40
CA ALA A 124 -18.07 -3.86 4.65
C ALA A 124 -17.46 -3.10 3.47
N THR A 125 -17.81 -1.82 3.37
CA THR A 125 -17.17 -0.88 2.46
C THR A 125 -16.73 0.32 3.28
N GLY A 126 -15.46 0.68 3.18
CA GLY A 126 -14.91 1.85 3.82
C GLY A 126 -14.15 2.73 2.82
N GLU A 127 -13.39 3.66 3.36
CA GLU A 127 -12.54 4.55 2.59
C GLU A 127 -11.09 4.27 2.93
N PHE A 128 -10.20 4.50 1.98
CA PHE A 128 -8.78 4.44 2.24
C PHE A 128 -8.05 5.55 1.49
N SER A 129 -6.90 5.90 2.02
CA SER A 129 -5.98 6.80 1.34
C SER A 129 -4.55 6.46 1.69
N GLY A 130 -3.63 6.79 0.80
CA GLY A 130 -2.24 6.44 0.96
C GLY A 130 -1.40 6.75 -0.25
N GLY A 131 -0.25 6.09 -0.33
CA GLY A 131 0.68 6.23 -1.42
C GLY A 131 2.12 6.04 -0.98
N TYR A 132 3.02 6.46 -1.85
CA TYR A 132 4.45 6.36 -1.61
C TYR A 132 5.22 7.46 -2.33
N VAL A 133 6.46 7.66 -1.88
CA VAL A 133 7.50 8.27 -2.68
C VAL A 133 8.50 7.21 -3.08
N ALA A 134 9.11 7.35 -4.26
CA ALA A 134 10.16 6.45 -4.68
C ALA A 134 11.28 7.17 -5.42
N THR A 135 12.50 6.66 -5.28
CA THR A 135 13.61 7.05 -6.14
C THR A 135 14.03 5.87 -6.99
N PHE A 136 14.29 6.10 -8.27
CA PHE A 136 14.69 5.03 -9.18
C PHE A 136 15.53 5.51 -10.36
N THR A 137 16.20 4.59 -11.03
CA THR A 137 16.92 4.84 -12.27
C THR A 137 16.22 4.17 -13.46
N GLY A 138 16.42 4.69 -14.66
CA GLY A 138 15.85 4.14 -15.89
C GLY A 138 15.94 5.12 -17.05
N THR A 139 15.26 4.81 -18.14
CA THR A 139 15.12 5.69 -19.30
C THR A 139 13.66 6.07 -19.48
N PHE A 140 13.35 7.37 -19.37
CA PHE A 140 12.01 7.88 -19.64
C PHE A 140 11.71 7.79 -21.15
N SER A 141 10.76 6.93 -21.51
CA SER A 141 10.36 6.62 -22.88
C SER A 141 8.83 6.48 -22.91
N PRO A 142 8.10 7.60 -22.94
CA PRO A 142 6.64 7.58 -22.83
C PRO A 142 5.98 6.98 -24.07
N ALA A 143 5.21 5.90 -23.89
CA ALA A 143 4.34 5.33 -24.92
C ALA A 143 2.93 5.94 -24.95
N LEU A 144 2.57 6.66 -23.88
CA LEU A 144 1.24 7.25 -23.66
C LEU A 144 1.36 8.74 -23.31
N ALA A 145 0.22 9.43 -23.19
CA ALA A 145 0.17 10.82 -22.78
C ALA A 145 0.83 11.02 -21.41
N THR A 146 1.73 12.00 -21.28
CA THR A 146 2.48 12.21 -20.04
C THR A 146 1.76 13.13 -19.05
N ARG A 147 0.56 13.62 -19.41
CA ARG A 147 -0.23 14.55 -18.63
C ARG A 147 -1.72 14.22 -18.70
N GLY A 148 -2.44 14.36 -17.59
CA GLY A 148 -3.90 14.30 -17.54
C GLY A 148 -4.47 12.96 -17.08
N ASP A 149 -5.74 12.74 -17.37
CA ASP A 149 -6.47 11.52 -17.02
C ASP A 149 -6.23 10.42 -18.07
N MET A 150 -5.78 9.24 -17.63
CA MET A 150 -5.55 8.07 -18.48
C MET A 150 -6.78 7.16 -18.58
N GLY A 151 -7.88 7.52 -17.94
CA GLY A 151 -9.13 6.79 -17.92
C GLY A 151 -9.24 5.82 -16.75
N LYS A 152 -9.84 4.65 -17.04
CA LYS A 152 -10.14 3.63 -16.04
C LYS A 152 -9.49 2.31 -16.44
N PHE A 153 -8.87 1.65 -15.46
CA PHE A 153 -8.35 0.30 -15.56
C PHE A 153 -9.09 -0.63 -14.62
N ASP A 154 -9.48 -1.79 -15.12
CA ASP A 154 -9.99 -2.89 -14.30
C ASP A 154 -8.84 -3.87 -14.06
N PHE A 155 -8.51 -4.10 -12.79
CA PHE A 155 -7.41 -4.99 -12.40
C PHE A 155 -7.86 -6.45 -12.31
N GLY A 156 -9.17 -6.70 -12.44
CA GLY A 156 -9.76 -8.02 -12.63
C GLY A 156 -9.78 -8.90 -11.38
N GLY A 157 -9.50 -8.34 -10.21
CA GLY A 157 -9.68 -8.99 -8.93
C GLY A 157 -11.13 -9.42 -8.70
N SER A 158 -11.35 -10.41 -7.84
CA SER A 158 -12.67 -10.98 -7.63
C SER A 158 -12.92 -11.38 -6.19
N LYS A 159 -14.19 -11.28 -5.78
CA LYS A 159 -14.67 -11.84 -4.51
C LYS A 159 -14.34 -13.33 -4.35
N ALA A 160 -14.40 -14.10 -5.44
CA ALA A 160 -14.16 -15.53 -5.41
C ALA A 160 -12.72 -15.85 -5.02
N ASP A 161 -11.75 -15.09 -5.55
CA ASP A 161 -10.33 -15.22 -5.22
C ASP A 161 -10.07 -14.78 -3.78
N ILE A 162 -10.56 -13.61 -3.37
CA ILE A 162 -10.42 -13.13 -1.99
C ILE A 162 -10.98 -14.15 -0.97
N LEU A 163 -12.10 -14.81 -1.27
CA LEU A 163 -12.68 -15.84 -0.40
C LEU A 163 -11.87 -17.14 -0.29
N LEU A 164 -10.82 -17.34 -1.09
CA LEU A 164 -9.82 -18.38 -0.84
C LEU A 164 -9.03 -18.09 0.47
N GLY A 165 -9.03 -16.84 0.93
CA GLY A 165 -8.68 -16.41 2.27
C GLY A 165 -7.18 -16.25 2.53
N THR A 166 -6.32 -17.11 2.00
CA THR A 166 -4.86 -17.01 2.18
C THR A 166 -4.14 -17.20 0.86
N TYR A 167 -2.92 -16.64 0.74
CA TYR A 167 -2.08 -16.84 -0.44
C TYR A 167 -1.84 -18.33 -0.73
N GLY A 168 -1.69 -19.15 0.32
CA GLY A 168 -1.47 -20.60 0.20
C GLY A 168 -2.66 -21.37 -0.39
N ASN A 169 -3.86 -20.80 -0.37
CA ASN A 169 -5.06 -21.42 -0.92
C ASN A 169 -5.29 -21.11 -2.41
N GLY A 170 -4.32 -20.47 -3.07
CA GLY A 170 -4.34 -20.23 -4.51
C GLY A 170 -4.92 -18.87 -4.92
N GLN A 171 -4.92 -17.89 -4.01
CA GLN A 171 -5.19 -16.50 -4.38
C GLN A 171 -4.26 -16.05 -5.50
N ALA A 172 -4.83 -15.51 -6.57
CA ALA A 172 -4.11 -15.13 -7.78
C ALA A 172 -3.69 -13.65 -7.79
N GLY A 173 -4.46 -12.77 -7.13
CA GLY A 173 -4.24 -11.33 -7.21
C GLY A 173 -4.74 -10.72 -8.53
N SER A 174 -4.55 -9.40 -8.65
CA SER A 174 -4.86 -8.62 -9.84
C SER A 174 -4.28 -9.24 -11.12
N ILE A 175 -5.16 -9.57 -12.08
CA ILE A 175 -4.82 -10.29 -13.33
C ILE A 175 -4.40 -9.38 -14.47
N THR A 176 -4.83 -8.11 -14.46
CA THR A 176 -4.56 -7.12 -15.51
C THR A 176 -4.09 -5.76 -14.95
N PRO A 177 -3.08 -5.72 -14.06
CA PRO A 177 -2.66 -4.48 -13.44
C PRO A 177 -2.02 -3.53 -14.47
N PHE A 178 -2.42 -2.26 -14.45
CA PHE A 178 -1.74 -1.19 -15.18
C PHE A 178 -0.50 -0.74 -14.42
N SER A 179 0.65 -0.75 -15.10
CA SER A 179 1.95 -0.34 -14.53
C SER A 179 2.49 0.88 -15.27
N TYR A 180 2.51 2.04 -14.60
CA TYR A 180 3.10 3.25 -15.20
C TYR A 180 4.60 3.06 -15.50
N LEU A 181 5.30 2.23 -14.73
CA LEU A 181 6.70 1.95 -14.96
C LEU A 181 6.90 1.30 -16.34
N ASP A 182 6.09 0.32 -16.70
CA ASP A 182 6.19 -0.38 -18.00
C ASP A 182 5.77 0.48 -19.19
N HIS A 183 4.89 1.46 -18.98
CA HIS A 183 4.37 2.32 -20.05
C HIS A 183 5.20 3.60 -20.30
N TYR A 184 5.98 4.04 -19.32
CA TYR A 184 6.73 5.31 -19.40
C TYR A 184 8.24 5.14 -19.25
N PHE A 185 8.72 3.97 -18.84
CA PHE A 185 10.13 3.74 -18.59
C PHE A 185 10.61 2.42 -19.18
N THR A 186 11.89 2.40 -19.51
CA THR A 186 12.61 1.19 -19.91
C THR A 186 13.91 1.10 -19.12
N GLY A 187 14.47 -0.11 -18.99
CA GLY A 187 15.73 -0.33 -18.29
C GLY A 187 15.71 0.17 -16.84
N ILE A 188 14.57 -0.01 -16.15
CA ILE A 188 14.43 0.40 -14.75
C ILE A 188 15.44 -0.38 -13.91
N GLY A 189 16.25 0.36 -13.14
CA GLY A 189 17.23 -0.19 -12.22
C GLY A 189 16.67 -0.32 -10.81
N SER A 190 17.42 0.16 -9.82
CA SER A 190 16.96 0.20 -8.43
C SER A 190 15.66 1.00 -8.32
N PHE A 191 14.68 0.47 -7.60
CA PHE A 191 13.46 1.17 -7.22
C PHE A 191 13.36 1.16 -5.70
N ASN A 192 13.57 2.32 -5.08
CA ASN A 192 13.52 2.49 -3.64
C ASN A 192 12.23 3.20 -3.25
N GLU A 193 11.26 2.45 -2.77
CA GLU A 193 9.95 2.91 -2.30
C GLU A 193 9.99 3.11 -0.78
N ASP A 194 10.33 4.31 -0.31
CA ASP A 194 10.28 4.70 1.11
C ASP A 194 10.31 6.24 1.22
N PRO A 195 9.42 6.85 2.02
CA PRO A 195 8.28 6.26 2.72
C PRO A 195 7.09 5.84 1.85
N TRP A 196 6.37 4.83 2.34
CA TRP A 196 5.06 4.38 1.83
C TRP A 196 4.07 4.15 2.97
N GLY A 197 2.78 4.20 2.65
CA GLY A 197 1.73 3.89 3.61
C GLY A 197 0.32 4.01 3.07
N TRP A 198 -0.58 3.16 3.56
CA TRP A 198 -2.02 3.20 3.31
C TRP A 198 -2.78 3.10 4.62
N THR A 199 -3.86 3.85 4.74
CA THR A 199 -4.76 3.80 5.90
C THR A 199 -6.20 3.65 5.45
N TYR A 200 -6.86 2.68 6.04
CA TYR A 200 -8.22 2.23 5.77
C TYR A 200 -9.09 2.59 6.96
N HIS A 201 -10.30 3.06 6.67
CA HIS A 201 -11.26 3.52 7.67
C HIS A 201 -12.64 2.92 7.41
N TYR A 202 -13.21 2.32 8.45
CA TYR A 202 -14.60 1.88 8.47
C TYR A 202 -15.24 2.20 9.82
N LYS A 203 -16.17 3.16 9.82
CA LYS A 203 -16.80 3.66 11.05
C LYS A 203 -15.73 4.11 12.06
N ASN A 204 -15.67 3.49 13.23
CA ASN A 204 -14.71 3.80 14.29
C ASN A 204 -13.48 2.89 14.26
N GLN A 205 -13.33 2.08 13.21
CA GLN A 205 -12.22 1.13 13.04
C GLN A 205 -11.29 1.63 11.94
N SER A 206 -10.01 1.30 12.08
CA SER A 206 -8.98 1.68 11.15
C SER A 206 -7.84 0.70 11.16
N TRP A 207 -7.27 0.48 9.99
CA TRP A 207 -6.04 -0.26 9.79
C TRP A 207 -5.07 0.60 8.99
N SER A 208 -3.84 0.70 9.46
CA SER A 208 -2.76 1.41 8.77
C SER A 208 -1.65 0.41 8.47
N ASN A 209 -1.22 0.37 7.22
CA ASN A 209 -0.08 -0.40 6.74
C ASN A 209 0.96 0.58 6.22
N LEU A 210 2.04 0.78 6.99
CA LEU A 210 3.03 1.83 6.74
C LEU A 210 4.45 1.24 6.67
N SER A 211 5.39 1.95 6.03
CA SER A 211 6.80 1.53 5.99
C SER A 211 7.45 1.45 7.37
N THR A 212 6.87 2.14 8.36
CA THR A 212 7.30 2.12 9.77
C THR A 212 6.62 1.05 10.62
N GLY A 213 5.68 0.29 10.04
CA GLY A 213 4.89 -0.74 10.73
C GLY A 213 3.39 -0.60 10.52
N SER A 214 2.69 -1.69 10.81
CA SER A 214 1.24 -1.81 10.58
C SER A 214 0.49 -2.00 11.90
N SER A 215 -0.70 -1.42 12.00
CA SER A 215 -1.51 -1.47 13.23
C SER A 215 -2.99 -1.28 12.97
N GLY A 216 -3.81 -1.74 13.92
CA GLY A 216 -5.26 -1.71 13.82
C GLY A 216 -5.83 -2.93 13.10
N ASP A 217 -7.13 -2.87 12.80
CA ASP A 217 -7.87 -3.85 12.00
C ASP A 217 -9.20 -3.21 11.55
N ILE A 218 -9.98 -3.87 10.68
CA ILE A 218 -11.13 -3.21 10.03
C ILE A 218 -12.52 -3.69 10.48
N VAL A 219 -12.96 -4.92 10.19
CA VAL A 219 -14.35 -5.36 10.50
C VAL A 219 -14.40 -6.33 11.69
N THR A 220 -13.31 -6.47 12.43
CA THR A 220 -13.20 -7.35 13.60
C THR A 220 -14.19 -7.01 14.71
#